data_AF-A0A9D8FK01-F1
#
_entry.id   AF-A0A9D8FK01-F1
#
_cell.length_a   1.000
_cell.length_b   1.000
_cell.length_c   1.000
_cell.angle_alpha   90.00
_cell.angle_beta   90.00
_cell.angle_gamma   90.00
#
_symmetry.space_group_name_H-M   'P 1'
#
loop_
_entity.id
_entity.type
_entity.pdbx_description
1 polymer ?
#
loop_
_entity_poly.entity_id
_entity_poly.type
_entity_poly.pdbx_seq_one_letter_code
_entity_poly.pdbx_strand_id
1 'polypeptide(L)'
;MNNLYILKLGGSIVTYKDSKEFKIRVALLEQIARELKIIVNVNDLKLIIVHGAGSYGHVPAKLYGFDKKQDMNDINWLGALKVKSSVQELNTMIIDIFLKNNLPVFPIHSSSIVKKNKGAIDQFFLSSIEAALDNNLIPVLYGDMVFDVDEKISICSGDQIVPYIANQFKIEKIFYATDVDGVFDIDPYVSTEAKLIREVEMNGEVINMKADLTSSHNKDVTDGLRGKVLELFTLKHSTEVCIFNGLRGENFELAMLGKLKNCTKIKKT
;
A
#
# COMPACT_ATOMS: atom_id res chain seq x y z
N MET A 1 -19.63 8.65 3.16
CA MET A 1 -18.91 9.93 2.99
C MET A 1 -18.65 10.08 1.50
N ASN A 2 -19.20 11.09 0.84
CA ASN A 2 -18.82 11.35 -0.56
C ASN A 2 -17.36 11.83 -0.58
N ASN A 3 -16.60 11.55 -1.63
CA ASN A 3 -15.23 12.05 -1.83
C ASN A 3 -14.14 11.57 -0.83
N LEU A 4 -14.28 10.36 -0.27
CA LEU A 4 -13.21 9.72 0.50
C LEU A 4 -12.38 8.79 -0.40
N TYR A 5 -11.08 9.03 -0.49
CA TYR A 5 -10.13 8.22 -1.26
C TYR A 5 -9.13 7.49 -0.37
N ILE A 6 -8.60 6.37 -0.86
CA ILE A 6 -7.38 5.75 -0.31
C ILE A 6 -6.22 5.96 -1.28
N LEU A 7 -5.08 6.42 -0.76
CA LEU A 7 -3.81 6.39 -1.45
C LEU A 7 -2.85 5.42 -0.78
N LYS A 8 -2.45 4.39 -1.51
CA LYS A 8 -1.36 3.53 -1.11
C LYS A 8 -0.03 4.03 -1.70
N LEU A 9 0.93 4.33 -0.84
CA LEU A 9 2.32 4.56 -1.22
C LEU A 9 3.09 3.24 -1.15
N GLY A 10 3.48 2.68 -2.29
CA GLY A 10 4.28 1.45 -2.34
C GLY A 10 5.61 1.60 -1.60
N GLY A 11 6.17 0.49 -1.10
CA GLY A 11 7.48 0.49 -0.43
C GLY A 11 8.59 1.09 -1.31
N SER A 12 8.50 0.92 -2.64
CA SER A 12 9.40 1.54 -3.62
C SER A 12 9.26 3.05 -3.77
N ILE A 13 8.13 3.62 -3.35
CA ILE A 13 7.86 5.07 -3.37
C ILE A 13 8.40 5.74 -2.11
N VAL A 14 8.34 5.06 -0.97
CA VAL A 14 8.85 5.60 0.30
C VAL A 14 10.34 5.30 0.50
N THR A 15 10.86 4.20 -0.04
CA THR A 15 12.25 3.75 0.15
C THR A 15 12.97 3.45 -1.16
N TYR A 16 14.31 3.41 -1.11
CA TYR A 16 15.13 2.85 -2.18
C TYR A 16 15.32 1.35 -1.94
N LYS A 17 14.85 0.51 -2.88
CA LYS A 17 14.97 -0.96 -2.81
C LYS A 17 16.42 -1.44 -2.92
N ASP A 18 17.21 -0.82 -3.80
CA ASP A 18 18.57 -1.28 -4.15
C ASP A 18 19.68 -0.59 -3.36
N SER A 19 19.35 0.08 -2.25
CA SER A 19 20.35 0.72 -1.41
C SER A 19 20.97 -0.29 -0.44
N LYS A 20 22.30 -0.25 -0.29
CA LYS A 20 23.02 -1.03 0.73
C LYS A 20 22.63 -0.63 2.15
N GLU A 21 22.06 0.56 2.32
CA GLU A 21 21.61 1.12 3.58
C GLU A 21 20.12 1.44 3.52
N PHE A 22 19.47 1.52 4.69
CA PHE A 22 18.06 1.90 4.77
C PHE A 22 17.86 3.37 4.39
N LYS A 23 17.46 3.63 3.14
CA LYS A 23 17.29 4.98 2.61
C LYS A 23 15.84 5.29 2.23
N ILE A 24 15.33 6.40 2.75
CA ILE A 24 14.01 6.98 2.44
C ILE A 24 14.11 8.00 1.29
N ARG A 25 13.06 8.12 0.48
CA ARG A 25 12.97 9.06 -0.66
C ARG A 25 12.48 10.45 -0.22
N VAL A 26 13.26 11.14 0.61
CA VAL A 26 12.87 12.42 1.23
C VAL A 26 12.30 13.42 0.21
N ALA A 27 13.05 13.76 -0.84
CA ALA A 27 12.64 14.77 -1.82
C ALA A 27 11.32 14.43 -2.53
N LEU A 28 11.10 13.15 -2.84
CA LEU A 28 9.85 12.68 -3.45
C LEU A 28 8.69 12.79 -2.46
N LEU A 29 8.89 12.39 -1.21
CA LEU A 29 7.84 12.48 -0.18
C LEU A 29 7.47 13.92 0.16
N GLU A 30 8.43 14.85 0.15
CA GLU A 30 8.15 16.28 0.28
C GLU A 30 7.32 16.81 -0.90
N GLN A 31 7.62 16.38 -2.13
CA GLN A 31 6.82 16.72 -3.31
C GLN A 31 5.40 16.18 -3.21
N ILE A 32 5.26 14.89 -2.89
CA ILE A 32 3.96 14.24 -2.68
C ILE A 32 3.15 14.98 -1.61
N ALA A 33 3.77 15.35 -0.49
CA ALA A 33 3.08 16.07 0.58
C ALA A 33 2.48 17.40 0.11
N ARG A 34 3.24 18.17 -0.69
CA ARG A 34 2.77 19.45 -1.25
C ARG A 34 1.62 19.24 -2.23
N GLU A 35 1.73 18.26 -3.12
CA GLU A 35 0.69 17.93 -4.10
C GLU A 35 -0.60 17.46 -3.40
N LEU A 36 -0.50 16.52 -2.45
CA LEU A 36 -1.64 16.03 -1.70
C LEU A 36 -2.34 17.14 -0.91
N LYS A 37 -1.58 18.06 -0.32
CA LYS A 37 -2.15 19.23 0.38
C LYS A 37 -3.02 20.07 -0.56
N ILE A 38 -2.54 20.32 -1.78
CA ILE A 38 -3.29 21.08 -2.79
C ILE A 38 -4.54 20.30 -3.21
N ILE A 39 -4.39 19.02 -3.55
CA ILE A 39 -5.48 18.16 -4.04
C ILE A 39 -6.61 18.07 -3.00
N VAL A 40 -6.27 17.79 -1.74
CA VAL A 40 -7.23 17.67 -0.63
C VAL A 40 -7.99 18.96 -0.42
N ASN A 41 -7.30 20.11 -0.37
CA ASN A 41 -7.92 21.39 -0.08
C ASN A 41 -8.78 21.92 -1.24
N VAL A 42 -8.30 21.82 -2.48
CA VAL A 42 -9.00 22.39 -3.65
C VAL A 42 -10.28 21.62 -3.98
N ASN A 43 -10.31 20.32 -3.70
CA ASN A 43 -11.39 19.42 -4.12
C ASN A 43 -12.28 18.95 -2.96
N ASP A 44 -12.08 19.47 -1.74
CA ASP A 44 -12.78 19.03 -0.52
C ASP A 44 -12.79 17.50 -0.38
N LEU A 45 -11.61 16.89 -0.57
CA LEU A 45 -11.43 15.44 -0.57
C LEU A 45 -10.98 14.98 0.81
N LYS A 46 -11.57 13.89 1.30
CA LYS A 46 -11.00 13.15 2.43
C LYS A 46 -10.03 12.10 1.91
N LEU A 47 -8.93 11.89 2.62
CA LEU A 47 -7.87 10.97 2.20
C LEU A 47 -7.44 10.08 3.36
N ILE A 48 -7.30 8.79 3.11
CA ILE A 48 -6.55 7.84 3.94
C ILE A 48 -5.28 7.46 3.20
N ILE A 49 -4.13 7.51 3.87
CA ILE A 49 -2.86 7.07 3.31
C ILE A 49 -2.46 5.74 3.93
N VAL A 50 -2.03 4.80 3.10
CA VAL A 50 -1.41 3.55 3.55
C VAL A 50 -0.03 3.42 2.92
N HIS A 51 1.05 3.31 3.69
CA HIS A 51 2.37 3.09 3.09
C HIS A 51 2.89 1.66 3.25
N GLY A 52 3.66 1.20 2.26
CA GLY A 52 4.42 -0.04 2.34
C GLY A 52 5.63 0.10 3.25
N ALA A 53 6.16 -1.03 3.72
CA ALA A 53 7.33 -1.04 4.60
C ALA A 53 8.67 -0.89 3.86
N GLY A 54 8.71 -1.18 2.55
CA GLY A 54 9.93 -1.03 1.76
C GLY A 54 11.10 -1.83 2.33
N SER A 55 12.32 -1.32 2.18
CA SER A 55 13.52 -1.99 2.73
C SER A 55 13.49 -2.12 4.26
N TYR A 56 12.78 -1.24 4.97
CA TYR A 56 12.61 -1.29 6.44
C TYR A 56 11.72 -2.45 6.92
N GLY A 57 10.91 -3.05 6.03
CA GLY A 57 10.15 -4.26 6.35
C GLY A 57 10.76 -5.51 5.74
N HIS A 58 10.98 -5.50 4.43
CA HIS A 58 11.37 -6.70 3.68
C HIS A 58 12.74 -7.24 4.10
N VAL A 59 13.74 -6.37 4.31
CA VAL A 59 15.08 -6.80 4.72
C VAL A 59 15.08 -7.43 6.11
N PRO A 60 14.56 -6.77 7.18
CA PRO A 60 14.54 -7.41 8.49
C PRO A 60 13.59 -8.60 8.54
N ALA A 61 12.46 -8.60 7.81
CA ALA A 61 11.57 -9.76 7.76
C ALA A 61 12.31 -11.00 7.24
N LYS A 62 13.05 -10.86 6.13
CA LYS A 62 13.89 -11.93 5.59
C LYS A 62 15.01 -12.34 6.54
N LEU A 63 15.68 -11.37 7.17
CA LEU A 63 16.77 -11.64 8.13
C LEU A 63 16.29 -12.46 9.33
N TYR A 64 15.08 -12.18 9.83
CA TYR A 64 14.50 -12.85 10.99
C TYR A 64 13.57 -14.02 10.63
N GLY A 65 13.43 -14.34 9.35
CA GLY A 65 12.71 -15.50 8.83
C GLY A 65 11.21 -15.29 8.55
N PHE A 66 10.67 -14.09 8.74
CA PHE A 66 9.24 -13.75 8.54
C PHE A 66 8.83 -13.59 7.07
N ASP A 67 9.73 -13.83 6.11
CA ASP A 67 9.39 -14.01 4.69
C ASP A 67 8.81 -15.41 4.39
N LYS A 68 8.76 -16.29 5.41
CA LYS A 68 8.26 -17.67 5.34
C LYS A 68 7.36 -17.98 6.52
N LYS A 69 6.62 -19.08 6.42
CA LYS A 69 5.81 -19.59 7.53
C LYS A 69 6.70 -19.94 8.74
N GLN A 70 6.32 -19.44 9.92
CA GLN A 70 7.04 -19.69 11.16
C GLN A 70 6.69 -21.04 11.76
N ASP A 71 7.61 -21.60 12.54
CA ASP A 71 7.27 -22.67 13.48
C ASP A 71 6.54 -22.07 14.69
N MET A 72 5.32 -22.55 14.91
CA MET A 72 4.46 -22.09 15.99
C MET A 72 4.99 -22.42 17.38
N ASN A 73 5.88 -23.41 17.50
CA ASN A 73 6.49 -23.79 18.77
C ASN A 73 7.74 -22.98 19.10
N ASP A 74 8.34 -22.30 18.12
CA ASP A 74 9.59 -21.54 18.28
C ASP A 74 9.55 -20.23 17.48
N ILE A 75 8.66 -19.34 17.89
CA ILE A 75 8.53 -18.03 17.24
C ILE A 75 9.66 -17.11 17.67
N ASN A 76 10.35 -16.55 16.67
CA ASN A 76 11.37 -15.52 16.86
C ASN A 76 10.74 -14.16 17.24
N TRP A 77 10.23 -14.05 18.47
CA TRP A 77 9.58 -12.85 18.99
C TRP A 77 10.48 -11.61 18.91
N LEU A 78 11.75 -11.75 19.28
CA LEU A 78 12.70 -10.64 19.19
C LEU A 78 12.89 -10.19 17.74
N GLY A 79 12.97 -11.12 16.79
CA GLY A 79 13.01 -10.83 15.37
C GLY A 79 11.77 -10.07 14.90
N ALA A 80 10.57 -10.53 15.29
CA ALA A 80 9.32 -9.85 14.95
C ALA A 80 9.28 -8.41 15.48
N LEU A 81 9.71 -8.21 16.74
CA LEU A 81 9.77 -6.88 17.34
C LEU A 81 10.81 -5.98 16.68
N LYS A 82 11.92 -6.54 16.18
CA LYS A 82 12.91 -5.78 15.39
C LYS A 82 12.36 -5.38 14.02
N VAL A 83 11.61 -6.25 13.34
CA VAL A 83 10.88 -5.89 12.11
C VAL A 83 9.92 -4.75 12.40
N LYS A 84 9.05 -4.91 13.41
CA LYS A 84 8.10 -3.90 13.85
C LYS A 84 8.77 -2.54 14.14
N SER A 85 9.85 -2.56 14.92
CA SER A 85 10.59 -1.34 15.28
C SER A 85 11.15 -0.64 14.05
N SER A 86 11.69 -1.37 13.09
CA SER A 86 12.24 -0.80 11.85
C SER A 86 11.15 -0.16 11.00
N VAL A 87 9.98 -0.78 10.85
CA VAL A 87 8.89 -0.17 10.08
C VAL A 87 8.28 1.03 10.81
N GLN A 88 8.23 1.01 12.14
CA GLN A 88 7.81 2.17 12.93
C GLN A 88 8.77 3.36 12.76
N GLU A 89 10.07 3.12 12.66
CA GLU A 89 11.07 4.16 12.33
C GLU A 89 10.78 4.80 10.97
N LEU A 90 10.51 3.99 9.94
CA LEU A 90 10.11 4.47 8.62
C LEU A 90 8.85 5.35 8.70
N ASN A 91 7.82 4.90 9.42
CA ASN A 91 6.59 5.67 9.60
C ASN A 91 6.88 7.03 10.25
N THR A 92 7.65 7.07 11.33
CA THR A 92 8.02 8.33 11.99
C THR A 92 8.68 9.31 11.02
N MET A 93 9.64 8.85 10.21
CA MET A 93 10.29 9.69 9.20
C MET A 93 9.32 10.22 8.13
N ILE A 94 8.39 9.38 7.65
CA ILE A 94 7.37 9.80 6.67
C ILE A 94 6.45 10.87 7.27
N ILE A 95 5.99 10.65 8.51
CA ILE A 95 5.11 11.58 9.22
C ILE A 95 5.81 12.92 9.45
N ASP A 96 7.08 12.92 9.86
CA ASP A 96 7.87 14.13 10.02
C ASP A 96 7.97 14.93 8.71
N ILE A 97 8.18 14.26 7.57
CA ILE A 97 8.23 14.91 6.25
C ILE A 97 6.87 15.52 5.89
N PHE A 98 5.79 14.78 6.10
CA PHE A 98 4.44 15.25 5.80
C PHE A 98 4.02 16.44 6.67
N LEU A 99 4.28 16.38 7.97
CA LEU A 99 4.00 17.48 8.90
C LEU A 99 4.84 18.73 8.60
N LYS A 100 6.15 18.57 8.27
CA LYS A 100 7.01 19.69 7.85
C LYS A 100 6.50 20.39 6.58
N ASN A 101 5.79 19.67 5.71
CA ASN A 101 5.13 20.22 4.53
C ASN A 101 3.68 20.67 4.78
N ASN A 102 3.26 20.73 6.05
CA ASN A 102 1.93 21.14 6.48
C ASN A 102 0.78 20.28 5.90
N LEU A 103 1.03 18.99 5.70
CA LEU A 103 -0.02 18.01 5.42
C LEU A 103 -0.55 17.48 6.77
N PRO A 104 -1.86 17.63 7.09
CA PRO A 104 -2.40 17.35 8.43
C PRO A 104 -2.60 15.85 8.66
N VAL A 105 -1.50 15.11 8.77
CA VAL A 105 -1.49 13.65 8.91
C VAL A 105 -1.64 13.20 10.37
N PHE A 106 -2.36 12.10 10.56
CA PHE A 106 -2.55 11.45 11.86
C PHE A 106 -2.04 9.99 11.79
N PRO A 107 -0.88 9.67 12.39
CA PRO A 107 -0.33 8.31 12.33
C PRO A 107 -1.16 7.33 13.17
N ILE A 108 -1.45 6.17 12.59
CA ILE A 108 -2.17 5.08 13.25
C ILE A 108 -1.35 3.79 13.08
N HIS A 109 -0.86 3.25 14.19
CA HIS A 109 -0.07 2.02 14.20
C HIS A 109 -0.99 0.81 13.93
N SER A 110 -0.87 0.19 12.76
CA SER A 110 -1.74 -0.93 12.34
C SER A 110 -1.77 -2.08 13.36
N SER A 111 -0.63 -2.41 13.97
CA SER A 111 -0.53 -3.41 15.05
C SER A 111 -1.33 -3.12 16.32
N SER A 112 -1.75 -1.87 16.52
CA SER A 112 -2.60 -1.49 17.66
C SER A 112 -4.09 -1.66 17.37
N ILE A 113 -4.48 -1.77 16.09
CA ILE A 113 -5.88 -1.78 15.67
C ILE A 113 -6.25 -2.94 14.75
N VAL A 114 -5.30 -3.79 14.36
CA VAL A 114 -5.52 -4.97 13.53
C VAL A 114 -5.20 -6.23 14.33
N LYS A 115 -6.10 -7.22 14.25
CA LYS A 115 -5.79 -8.62 14.60
C LYS A 115 -6.07 -9.51 13.40
N LYS A 116 -5.20 -10.49 13.21
CA LYS A 116 -5.33 -11.47 12.13
C LYS A 116 -5.74 -12.84 12.65
N ASN A 117 -6.22 -13.67 11.75
CA ASN A 117 -6.45 -15.08 11.96
C ASN A 117 -6.15 -15.80 10.65
N LYS A 118 -5.27 -16.80 10.68
CA LYS A 118 -4.84 -17.57 9.50
C LYS A 118 -4.33 -16.66 8.37
N GLY A 119 -3.57 -15.63 8.73
CA GLY A 119 -2.97 -14.73 7.76
C GLY A 119 -3.93 -13.71 7.13
N ALA A 120 -5.23 -13.72 7.46
CA ALA A 120 -6.21 -12.72 7.03
C ALA A 120 -6.59 -11.76 8.17
N ILE A 121 -7.03 -10.55 7.85
CA ILE A 121 -7.55 -9.61 8.85
C ILE A 121 -8.88 -10.14 9.42
N ASP A 122 -8.93 -10.36 10.72
CA ASP A 122 -10.11 -10.83 11.46
C ASP A 122 -10.83 -9.66 12.14
N GLN A 123 -10.08 -8.79 12.82
CA GLN A 123 -10.59 -7.61 13.51
C GLN A 123 -9.83 -6.36 13.11
N PHE A 124 -10.55 -5.26 12.94
CA PHE A 124 -9.99 -3.95 12.64
C PHE A 124 -10.77 -2.88 13.41
N PHE A 125 -10.12 -2.20 14.35
CA PHE A 125 -10.72 -1.17 15.18
C PHE A 125 -10.63 0.19 14.45
N LEU A 126 -11.75 0.63 13.87
CA LEU A 126 -11.79 1.78 12.95
C LEU A 126 -11.94 3.15 13.63
N SER A 127 -12.23 3.20 14.92
CA SER A 127 -12.61 4.43 15.63
C SER A 127 -11.58 5.57 15.50
N SER A 128 -10.28 5.26 15.53
CA SER A 128 -9.23 6.28 15.33
C SER A 128 -9.18 6.81 13.89
N ILE A 129 -9.52 5.98 12.90
CA ILE A 129 -9.62 6.41 11.49
C ILE A 129 -10.81 7.34 11.34
N GLU A 130 -11.97 6.96 11.88
CA GLU A 130 -13.21 7.76 11.88
C GLU A 130 -12.98 9.12 12.54
N ALA A 131 -12.43 9.14 13.76
CA ALA A 131 -12.17 10.36 14.50
C ALA A 131 -11.21 11.30 13.74
N ALA A 132 -10.16 10.77 13.10
CA ALA A 132 -9.25 11.57 12.30
C ALA A 132 -9.97 12.16 11.07
N LEU A 133 -10.77 11.37 10.35
CA LEU A 133 -11.56 11.84 9.21
C LEU A 133 -12.60 12.89 9.60
N ASP A 134 -13.23 12.77 10.76
CA ASP A 134 -14.23 13.72 11.27
C ASP A 134 -13.58 15.06 11.67
N ASN A 135 -12.30 15.05 12.01
CA ASN A 135 -11.51 16.25 12.32
C ASN A 135 -10.71 16.78 11.12
N ASN A 136 -11.05 16.36 9.89
CA ASN A 136 -10.37 16.75 8.65
C ASN A 136 -8.85 16.47 8.65
N LEU A 137 -8.43 15.44 9.39
CA LEU A 137 -7.08 14.91 9.37
C LEU A 137 -6.99 13.77 8.35
N ILE A 138 -5.76 13.47 7.93
CA ILE A 138 -5.45 12.37 7.00
C ILE A 138 -4.90 11.20 7.82
N PRO A 139 -5.67 10.12 8.05
CA PRO A 139 -5.18 8.94 8.72
C PRO A 139 -4.05 8.29 7.90
N VAL A 140 -2.92 8.00 8.54
CA VAL A 140 -1.78 7.31 7.91
C VAL A 140 -1.57 5.97 8.60
N LEU A 141 -1.76 4.89 7.84
CA LEU A 141 -1.48 3.51 8.25
C LEU A 141 -0.33 2.94 7.44
N TYR A 142 0.16 1.78 7.84
CA TYR A 142 1.26 1.12 7.15
C TYR A 142 1.30 -0.39 7.40
N GLY A 143 1.98 -1.14 6.53
CA GLY A 143 2.17 -2.57 6.76
C GLY A 143 3.03 -2.83 8.00
N ASP A 144 2.62 -3.70 8.91
CA ASP A 144 3.24 -3.88 10.23
C ASP A 144 3.22 -5.36 10.66
N MET A 145 3.98 -5.71 11.71
CA MET A 145 3.83 -6.99 12.41
C MET A 145 2.64 -6.89 13.36
N VAL A 146 1.66 -7.77 13.21
CA VAL A 146 0.42 -7.76 14.01
C VAL A 146 0.18 -9.13 14.64
N PHE A 147 -0.54 -9.16 15.76
CA PHE A 147 -0.94 -10.42 16.37
C PHE A 147 -1.87 -11.20 15.44
N ASP A 148 -1.64 -12.51 15.35
CA ASP A 148 -2.42 -13.45 14.57
C ASP A 148 -2.88 -14.59 15.49
N VAL A 149 -4.15 -14.99 15.44
CA VAL A 149 -4.66 -16.07 16.30
C VAL A 149 -4.04 -17.43 15.94
N ASP A 150 -3.87 -17.70 14.64
CA ASP A 150 -3.34 -18.97 14.16
C ASP A 150 -1.82 -18.95 14.11
N GLU A 151 -1.24 -17.83 13.64
CA GLU A 151 0.21 -17.70 13.46
C GLU A 151 0.94 -17.04 14.65
N LYS A 152 0.21 -16.70 15.73
CA LYS A 152 0.62 -15.90 16.91
C LYS A 152 1.05 -14.47 16.55
N ILE A 153 1.84 -14.29 15.50
CA ILE A 153 2.25 -13.00 14.95
C ILE A 153 2.53 -13.15 13.44
N SER A 154 2.02 -12.23 12.63
CA SER A 154 2.23 -12.28 11.18
C SER A 154 2.32 -10.88 10.57
N ILE A 155 2.84 -10.79 9.35
CA ILE A 155 2.90 -9.53 8.59
C ILE A 155 1.48 -9.17 8.15
N CYS A 156 0.99 -7.99 8.50
CA CYS A 156 -0.16 -7.37 7.86
C CYS A 156 0.34 -6.39 6.81
N SER A 157 0.21 -6.75 5.53
CA SER A 157 0.68 -5.88 4.46
C SER A 157 -0.27 -4.70 4.28
N GLY A 158 0.24 -3.58 3.77
CA GLY A 158 -0.65 -2.50 3.35
C GLY A 158 -1.63 -2.93 2.24
N ASP A 159 -1.36 -4.04 1.53
CA ASP A 159 -2.24 -4.56 0.48
C ASP A 159 -3.44 -5.30 1.05
N GLN A 160 -3.35 -5.79 2.29
CA GLN A 160 -4.47 -6.31 3.06
C GLN A 160 -5.28 -5.17 3.72
N ILE A 161 -4.59 -4.14 4.21
CA ILE A 161 -5.22 -3.00 4.90
C ILE A 161 -6.14 -2.22 3.95
N VAL A 162 -5.67 -1.91 2.74
CA VAL A 162 -6.39 -1.06 1.78
C VAL A 162 -7.79 -1.59 1.43
N PRO A 163 -7.96 -2.82 0.91
CA PRO A 163 -9.28 -3.32 0.56
C PRO A 163 -10.17 -3.55 1.78
N TYR A 164 -9.60 -3.87 2.95
CA TYR A 164 -10.36 -3.94 4.19
C TYR A 164 -11.00 -2.59 4.51
N ILE A 165 -10.21 -1.51 4.59
CA ILE A 165 -10.71 -0.15 4.85
C ILE A 165 -11.72 0.25 3.77
N ALA A 166 -11.42 -0.01 2.49
CA ALA A 166 -12.30 0.34 1.39
C ALA A 166 -13.70 -0.28 1.53
N ASN A 167 -13.78 -1.55 1.94
CA ASN A 167 -15.05 -2.23 2.19
C ASN A 167 -15.84 -1.61 3.35
N GLN A 168 -15.16 -1.24 4.45
CA GLN A 168 -15.82 -0.70 5.64
C GLN A 168 -16.41 0.69 5.37
N PHE A 169 -15.66 1.54 4.67
CA PHE A 169 -16.08 2.92 4.37
C PHE A 169 -16.79 3.07 3.01
N LYS A 170 -16.98 1.97 2.26
CA LYS A 170 -17.55 1.95 0.90
C LYS A 170 -16.86 2.93 -0.05
N ILE A 171 -15.53 2.90 -0.06
CA ILE A 171 -14.70 3.80 -0.88
C ILE A 171 -14.70 3.33 -2.32
N GLU A 172 -15.08 4.20 -3.25
CA GLU A 172 -15.22 3.87 -4.67
C GLU A 172 -13.94 4.12 -5.48
N LYS A 173 -12.96 4.85 -4.94
CA LYS A 173 -11.70 5.17 -5.62
C LYS A 173 -10.47 4.90 -4.76
N ILE A 174 -9.57 4.09 -5.29
CA ILE A 174 -8.32 3.69 -4.63
C ILE A 174 -7.15 3.95 -5.57
N PHE A 175 -6.06 4.49 -5.03
CA PHE A 175 -4.87 4.85 -5.79
C PHE A 175 -3.67 4.08 -5.26
N TYR A 176 -2.98 3.35 -6.13
CA TYR A 176 -1.76 2.61 -5.82
C TYR A 176 -0.58 3.26 -6.53
N ALA A 177 0.23 3.98 -5.77
CA ALA A 177 1.49 4.55 -6.24
C ALA A 177 2.59 3.48 -6.17
N THR A 178 3.14 3.11 -7.33
CA THR A 178 4.18 2.08 -7.49
C THR A 178 5.38 2.61 -8.29
N ASP A 179 6.46 1.86 -8.39
CA ASP A 179 7.66 2.20 -9.18
C ASP A 179 7.51 1.93 -10.68
N VAL A 180 6.32 1.54 -11.14
CA VAL A 180 6.02 1.25 -12.56
C VAL A 180 4.74 1.97 -13.00
N ASP A 181 4.56 2.14 -14.31
CA ASP A 181 3.41 2.86 -14.89
C ASP A 181 2.07 2.12 -14.72
N GLY A 182 2.07 0.87 -14.24
CA GLY A 182 0.88 0.07 -13.95
C GLY A 182 1.19 -1.42 -13.98
N VAL A 183 0.19 -2.24 -14.29
CA VAL A 183 0.34 -3.68 -14.56
C VAL A 183 0.75 -3.88 -16.01
N PHE A 184 1.79 -4.68 -16.22
CA PHE A 184 2.27 -5.07 -17.55
C PHE A 184 1.96 -6.53 -17.83
N ASP A 185 1.89 -6.90 -19.11
CA ASP A 185 1.74 -8.29 -19.54
C ASP A 185 2.97 -9.15 -19.21
N ILE A 186 4.16 -8.54 -19.25
CA ILE A 186 5.45 -9.10 -18.86
C ILE A 186 6.17 -8.08 -17.98
N ASP A 187 7.08 -8.53 -17.12
CA ASP A 187 7.85 -7.64 -16.26
C ASP A 187 8.64 -6.57 -17.06
N PRO A 188 8.34 -5.28 -16.86
CA PRO A 188 8.96 -4.19 -17.61
C PRO A 188 10.43 -3.96 -17.25
N TYR A 189 10.94 -4.58 -16.18
CA TYR A 189 12.37 -4.58 -15.87
C TYR A 189 13.16 -5.66 -16.61
N VAL A 190 12.46 -6.66 -17.17
CA VAL A 190 13.08 -7.80 -17.87
C VAL A 190 12.95 -7.68 -19.38
N SER A 191 11.85 -7.07 -19.87
CA SER A 191 11.60 -6.90 -21.30
C SER A 191 11.19 -5.49 -21.66
N THR A 192 11.85 -4.91 -22.66
CA THR A 192 11.44 -3.63 -23.28
C THR A 192 10.17 -3.77 -24.12
N GLU A 193 9.73 -4.99 -24.42
CA GLU A 193 8.49 -5.27 -25.15
C GLU A 193 7.26 -5.31 -24.24
N ALA A 194 7.45 -5.16 -22.92
CA ALA A 194 6.36 -5.17 -21.94
C ALA A 194 5.31 -4.11 -22.27
N LYS A 195 4.05 -4.54 -22.36
CA LYS A 195 2.91 -3.68 -22.69
C LYS A 195 2.09 -3.41 -21.44
N LEU A 196 1.84 -2.13 -21.19
CA LEU A 196 0.97 -1.67 -20.13
C LEU A 196 -0.47 -2.15 -20.39
N ILE A 197 -1.02 -2.89 -19.43
CA ILE A 197 -2.43 -3.27 -19.40
C ILE A 197 -3.21 -2.08 -18.86
N ARG A 198 -3.98 -1.40 -19.72
CA ARG A 198 -4.65 -0.15 -19.34
C ARG A 198 -5.91 -0.37 -18.50
N GLU A 199 -6.65 -1.43 -18.79
CA GLU A 199 -7.91 -1.73 -18.11
C GLU A 199 -7.99 -3.21 -17.74
N VAL A 200 -8.49 -3.46 -16.54
CA VAL A 200 -8.75 -4.81 -16.01
C VAL A 200 -10.14 -4.80 -15.39
N GLU A 201 -11.01 -5.68 -15.83
CA GLU A 201 -12.30 -5.92 -15.18
C GLU A 201 -12.18 -7.11 -14.24
N MET A 202 -12.66 -6.94 -13.00
CA MET A 202 -12.68 -7.99 -11.98
C MET A 202 -14.10 -8.51 -11.78
N ASN A 203 -14.48 -9.50 -12.59
CA ASN A 203 -15.77 -10.18 -12.46
C ASN A 203 -15.58 -11.50 -11.69
N GLY A 204 -16.07 -11.58 -10.45
CA GLY A 204 -15.85 -12.76 -9.59
C GLY A 204 -14.38 -12.93 -9.15
N GLU A 205 -13.86 -14.16 -9.21
CA GLU A 205 -12.46 -14.52 -8.89
C GLU A 205 -11.53 -14.55 -10.13
N VAL A 206 -12.07 -14.27 -11.31
CA VAL A 206 -11.32 -14.36 -12.56
C VAL A 206 -10.76 -13.00 -12.90
N ILE A 207 -9.43 -12.86 -12.92
CA ILE A 207 -8.85 -11.78 -13.70
C ILE A 207 -8.92 -12.24 -15.14
N ASN A 208 -9.67 -11.54 -15.99
CA ASN A 208 -9.57 -11.73 -17.44
C ASN A 208 -8.27 -11.05 -17.93
N MET A 209 -7.15 -11.39 -17.30
CA MET A 209 -5.82 -11.00 -17.69
C MET A 209 -5.36 -12.04 -18.70
N LYS A 210 -5.29 -11.66 -19.97
CA LYS A 210 -4.47 -12.38 -20.98
C LYS A 210 -2.96 -12.37 -20.65
N ALA A 211 -2.58 -11.88 -19.46
CA ALA A 211 -1.22 -11.75 -19.00
C ALA A 211 -0.88 -12.96 -18.13
N ASP A 212 0.02 -13.79 -18.62
CA ASP A 212 0.78 -14.69 -17.77
C ASP A 212 1.56 -13.84 -16.76
N LEU A 213 0.97 -13.58 -15.59
CA LEU A 213 1.69 -13.08 -14.40
C LEU A 213 2.67 -14.15 -13.84
N THR A 214 3.09 -15.11 -14.67
CA THR A 214 3.79 -16.34 -14.33
C THR A 214 4.97 -16.54 -15.27
N SER A 215 5.98 -15.68 -15.17
CA SER A 215 7.41 -16.04 -15.34
C SER A 215 8.25 -14.79 -15.68
N SER A 216 8.79 -14.13 -14.67
CA SER A 216 9.98 -13.31 -14.89
C SER A 216 10.90 -13.35 -13.67
N HIS A 217 12.19 -13.31 -13.96
CA HIS A 217 13.31 -13.68 -13.09
C HIS A 217 13.64 -12.68 -11.95
N ASN A 218 12.70 -11.87 -11.49
CA ASN A 218 12.82 -11.07 -10.26
C ASN A 218 11.66 -11.40 -9.31
N LYS A 219 11.95 -12.27 -8.33
CA LYS A 219 10.99 -12.88 -7.39
C LYS A 219 10.17 -11.89 -6.53
N ASP A 220 10.45 -10.59 -6.57
CA ASP A 220 9.82 -9.57 -5.72
C ASP A 220 8.92 -8.59 -6.49
N VAL A 221 9.06 -8.47 -7.83
CA VAL A 221 8.29 -7.51 -8.63
C VAL A 221 7.02 -8.15 -9.19
N THR A 222 7.11 -9.38 -9.70
CA THR A 222 5.98 -10.13 -10.26
C THR A 222 5.07 -10.70 -9.17
N ASP A 223 5.63 -11.36 -8.14
CA ASP A 223 4.84 -11.81 -6.98
C ASP A 223 4.30 -10.63 -6.18
N GLY A 224 5.06 -9.52 -6.12
CA GLY A 224 4.67 -8.32 -5.40
C GLY A 224 3.48 -7.60 -6.02
N LEU A 225 3.43 -7.42 -7.35
CA LEU A 225 2.27 -6.78 -8.01
C LEU A 225 1.09 -7.74 -8.17
N ARG A 226 1.36 -9.04 -8.42
CA ARG A 226 0.33 -10.07 -8.42
C ARG A 226 -0.38 -10.15 -7.07
N GLY A 227 0.38 -10.25 -5.97
CA GLY A 227 -0.18 -10.26 -4.61
C GLY A 227 -1.03 -9.02 -4.32
N LYS A 228 -0.58 -7.82 -4.73
CA LYS A 228 -1.38 -6.58 -4.66
C LYS A 228 -2.72 -6.73 -5.36
N VAL A 229 -2.72 -7.18 -6.62
CA VAL A 229 -3.94 -7.34 -7.41
C VAL A 229 -4.84 -8.43 -6.83
N LEU A 230 -4.27 -9.51 -6.28
CA LEU A 230 -5.02 -10.58 -5.66
C LEU A 230 -5.79 -10.10 -4.41
N GLU A 231 -5.19 -9.26 -3.58
CA GLU A 231 -5.88 -8.68 -2.41
C GLU A 231 -7.10 -7.83 -2.81
N LEU A 232 -7.08 -7.20 -4.00
CA LEU A 232 -8.22 -6.43 -4.51
C LEU A 232 -9.46 -7.30 -4.80
N PHE A 233 -9.33 -8.62 -4.92
CA PHE A 233 -10.50 -9.51 -5.05
C PHE A 233 -11.38 -9.52 -3.82
N THR A 234 -10.84 -9.11 -2.67
CA THR A 234 -11.59 -9.02 -1.42
C THR A 234 -12.52 -7.80 -1.37
N LEU A 235 -12.46 -6.89 -2.34
CA LEU A 235 -13.40 -5.77 -2.49
C LEU A 235 -14.82 -6.30 -2.78
N LYS A 236 -15.82 -5.74 -2.08
CA LYS A 236 -17.21 -6.23 -2.05
C LYS A 236 -18.22 -5.30 -2.72
N HIS A 237 -17.77 -4.18 -3.27
CA HIS A 237 -18.58 -3.12 -3.85
C HIS A 237 -17.88 -2.51 -5.06
N SER A 238 -18.66 -1.83 -5.90
CA SER A 238 -18.12 -1.17 -7.09
C SER A 238 -17.00 -0.21 -6.73
N THR A 239 -15.82 -0.45 -7.27
CA THR A 239 -14.59 0.26 -6.92
C THR A 239 -13.70 0.39 -8.14
N GLU A 240 -13.18 1.58 -8.40
CA GLU A 240 -12.10 1.83 -9.36
C GLU A 240 -10.76 1.93 -8.62
N VAL A 241 -9.81 1.10 -9.02
CA VAL A 241 -8.42 1.13 -8.54
C VAL A 241 -7.51 1.60 -9.65
N CYS A 242 -6.74 2.66 -9.38
CA CYS A 242 -5.74 3.20 -10.31
C CYS A 242 -4.34 2.83 -9.81
N ILE A 243 -3.63 1.98 -10.56
CA ILE A 243 -2.22 1.66 -10.32
C ILE A 243 -1.38 2.53 -11.25
N PHE A 244 -0.47 3.32 -10.68
CA PHE A 244 0.32 4.29 -11.43
C PHE A 244 1.74 4.43 -10.90
N ASN A 245 2.58 5.14 -11.67
CA ASN A 245 3.96 5.40 -11.29
C ASN A 245 4.06 6.59 -10.32
N GLY A 246 4.31 6.29 -9.05
CA GLY A 246 4.47 7.28 -7.99
C GLY A 246 5.89 7.87 -7.87
N LEU A 247 6.85 7.47 -8.72
CA LEU A 247 8.17 8.12 -8.78
C LEU A 247 8.12 9.47 -9.50
N ARG A 248 7.01 9.77 -10.19
CA ARG A 248 6.69 11.02 -10.86
C ARG A 248 5.62 11.73 -10.05
N GLY A 249 5.98 12.79 -9.30
CA GLY A 249 5.03 13.46 -8.40
C GLY A 249 3.81 14.02 -9.13
N GLU A 250 3.99 14.56 -10.34
CA GLU A 250 2.89 15.07 -11.17
C GLU A 250 1.77 14.04 -11.43
N ASN A 251 2.08 12.74 -11.34
CA ASN A 251 1.08 11.69 -11.51
C ASN A 251 0.07 11.62 -10.35
N PHE A 252 0.39 12.09 -9.14
CA PHE A 252 -0.55 12.04 -8.02
C PHE A 252 -1.79 12.89 -8.29
N GLU A 253 -1.60 14.13 -8.73
CA GLU A 253 -2.70 15.01 -9.13
C GLU A 253 -3.45 14.43 -10.33
N LEU A 254 -2.71 14.04 -11.39
CA LEU A 254 -3.34 13.49 -12.59
C LEU A 254 -4.15 12.23 -12.30
N ALA A 255 -3.66 11.34 -11.44
CA ALA A 255 -4.37 10.11 -11.07
C ALA A 255 -5.63 10.44 -10.28
N MET A 256 -5.52 11.23 -9.21
CA MET A 256 -6.65 11.56 -8.33
C MET A 256 -7.76 12.36 -9.02
N LEU A 257 -7.40 13.15 -10.04
CA LEU A 257 -8.35 13.88 -10.88
C LEU A 257 -8.85 13.07 -12.09
N GLY A 258 -8.43 11.80 -12.25
CA GLY A 258 -8.86 10.93 -13.35
C GLY A 258 -8.30 11.31 -14.73
N LYS A 259 -7.24 12.11 -14.77
CA LYS A 259 -6.60 12.63 -16.00
C LYS A 259 -5.37 11.84 -16.43
N LEU A 260 -4.85 10.94 -15.59
CA LEU A 260 -3.65 10.17 -15.88
C LEU A 260 -3.90 9.11 -16.96
N LYS A 261 -3.15 9.19 -18.07
CA LYS A 261 -3.27 8.25 -19.19
C LYS A 261 -2.44 6.98 -19.00
N ASN A 262 -1.23 7.09 -18.45
CA ASN A 262 -0.34 5.95 -18.26
C ASN A 262 -0.53 5.38 -16.85
N CYS A 263 -1.63 4.64 -16.70
CA CYS A 263 -1.97 3.88 -15.52
C CYS A 263 -2.72 2.61 -15.91
N THR A 264 -2.80 1.66 -14.98
CA THR A 264 -3.78 0.57 -15.06
C THR A 264 -4.98 0.91 -14.22
N LYS A 265 -6.16 0.87 -14.82
CA LYS A 265 -7.45 0.96 -14.12
C LYS A 265 -8.02 -0.43 -13.92
N ILE A 266 -8.28 -0.79 -12.68
CA ILE A 266 -8.96 -2.02 -12.31
C ILE A 266 -10.36 -1.65 -11.85
N LYS A 267 -11.38 -2.19 -12.51
CA LYS A 267 -12.79 -1.96 -12.17
C LYS A 267 -13.35 -3.21 -11.52
N LYS A 268 -13.76 -3.08 -10.26
CA LYS A 268 -14.62 -4.05 -9.57
C LYS A 268 -16.06 -3.60 -9.80
N THR A 269 -16.88 -4.49 -10.34
CA THR A 269 -18.33 -4.29 -10.56
C THR A 269 -19.15 -5.07 -9.53
#